data_AF-A0A0S6W4P5-F1
#
_entry.id   AF-A0A0S6W4P5-F1
#
_cell.length_a   1.000
_cell.length_b   1.000
_cell.length_c   1.000
_cell.angle_alpha   90.00
_cell.angle_beta   90.00
_cell.angle_gamma   90.00
#
_symmetry.space_group_name_H-M   'P 1'
#
loop_
_entity.id
_entity.type
_entity.pdbx_description
1 polymer ?
#
loop_
_entity_poly.entity_id
_entity_poly.type
_entity_poly.pdbx_seq_one_letter_code
_entity_poly.pdbx_strand_id
1 'polypeptide(L)' 'MTLDAVVKDDGTLIAKAPKLLRGKRVKIIVRPMRRHYVPKKRTEWDDLSEILNNARKLDIPRRSSEDILAELREFRESA' A
#
# COMPACT_ATOMS: atom_id res chain seq x y z
N MET A 1 28.43 0.01 -20.35
CA MET A 1 28.35 1.34 -20.98
C MET A 1 27.23 2.11 -20.30
N THR A 2 27.53 3.32 -19.82
CA THR A 2 26.56 4.20 -19.15
C THR A 2 26.03 5.20 -20.16
N LEU A 3 24.72 5.43 -20.17
CA LEU A 3 24.05 6.41 -21.03
C LEU A 3 23.47 7.50 -20.14
N ASP A 4 23.78 8.76 -20.45
CA ASP A 4 23.10 9.88 -19.81
C ASP A 4 21.66 9.91 -20.32
N ALA A 5 20.72 9.71 -19.41
CA ALA A 5 19.31 9.72 -19.71
C ALA A 5 18.52 10.53 -18.69
N VAL A 6 17.53 11.26 -19.18
CA VAL A 6 16.59 12.06 -18.39
C VAL A 6 15.20 11.45 -18.57
N VAL A 7 14.50 11.23 -17.45
CA VAL A 7 13.11 10.81 -17.44
C VAL A 7 12.26 12.04 -17.16
N LYS A 8 11.28 12.32 -18.03
CA LYS A 8 10.28 13.36 -17.82
C LYS A 8 9.14 12.85 -16.94
N ASP A 9 8.37 13.77 -16.36
CA ASP A 9 7.23 13.45 -15.50
C ASP A 9 6.12 12.68 -16.24
N ASP A 10 6.04 12.81 -17.57
CA ASP A 10 5.13 12.07 -18.44
C ASP A 10 5.58 10.61 -18.72
N GLY A 11 6.71 10.18 -18.14
CA GLY A 11 7.28 8.86 -18.33
C GLY A 11 8.16 8.71 -19.58
N THR A 12 8.39 9.78 -20.34
CA THR A 12 9.27 9.75 -21.51
C THR A 12 10.74 9.69 -21.09
N LEU A 13 11.47 8.70 -21.61
CA LEU A 13 12.92 8.56 -21.44
C LEU A 13 13.68 9.20 -22.61
N ILE A 14 14.50 10.20 -22.35
CA ILE A 14 15.38 10.84 -23.32
C ILE A 14 16.82 10.45 -23.00
N ALA A 15 17.47 9.71 -23.91
CA ALA A 15 18.86 9.28 -23.73
C ALA A 15 19.78 9.92 -24.79
N LYS A 16 20.94 10.40 -24.37
CA LYS A 16 21.96 10.94 -25.27
C LYS A 16 22.85 9.80 -25.77
N ALA A 17 22.69 9.41 -27.03
CA ALA A 17 23.52 8.39 -27.65
C ALA A 17 24.96 8.91 -27.86
N PRO A 18 26.01 8.21 -27.36
CA PRO A 18 27.39 8.57 -27.64
C PRO A 18 27.71 8.39 -29.13
N LYS A 19 28.68 9.17 -29.62
CA LYS A 19 29.04 9.24 -31.05
C LYS A 19 29.31 7.85 -31.65
N LEU A 20 29.89 6.94 -30.87
CA LEU A 20 30.21 5.55 -31.23
C LEU A 20 28.99 4.69 -31.65
N LEU A 21 27.77 5.11 -31.28
CA LEU A 21 26.53 4.41 -31.59
C LEU A 21 25.68 5.08 -32.68
N ARG A 22 26.16 6.17 -33.30
CA ARG A 22 25.45 6.81 -34.42
C ARG A 22 25.32 5.82 -35.59
N GLY A 23 24.13 5.78 -36.20
CA GLY A 23 23.82 4.89 -37.33
C GLY A 23 23.63 3.41 -36.95
N LYS A 24 23.72 3.05 -35.67
CA LYS A 24 23.50 1.69 -35.19
C LYS A 24 22.11 1.54 -34.57
N ARG A 25 21.50 0.36 -34.72
CA ARG A 25 20.27 0.02 -34.00
C ARG A 25 20.61 -0.32 -32.56
N VAL A 26 19.92 0.32 -31.61
CA VAL A 26 20.12 0.13 -30.17
C VAL A 26 18.79 -0.27 -29.54
N LYS A 27 18.82 -1.26 -28.64
CA LYS A 27 17.66 -1.67 -27.83
C LYS A 27 17.83 -1.15 -26.41
N ILE A 28 16.87 -0.36 -25.93
CA ILE A 28 16.81 0.13 -24.55
C ILE A 28 15.76 -0.69 -23.81
N ILE A 29 16.10 -1.24 -22.65
CA ILE A 29 15.18 -2.02 -21.82
C ILE A 29 15.13 -1.36 -20.44
N VAL A 30 14.00 -0.73 -20.15
CA VAL A 30 13.71 -0.20 -18.80
C VAL A 30 13.15 -1.35 -17.98
N ARG A 31 13.82 -1.69 -16.88
CA ARG A 31 13.32 -2.70 -15.93
C ARG A 31 12.76 -1.97 -14.71
N PRO A 32 11.60 -2.39 -14.19
CA PRO A 32 11.17 -1.92 -12.89
C PRO A 32 12.26 -2.29 -11.89
N MET A 33 12.75 -1.30 -11.16
CA MET A 33 13.66 -1.56 -10.05
C MET A 33 12.89 -2.45 -9.08
N ARG A 34 13.39 -3.66 -8.83
CA ARG A 34 12.88 -4.49 -7.74
C ARG A 34 13.16 -3.69 -6.47
N ARG A 35 12.19 -2.88 -6.04
CA ARG A 35 12.19 -2.32 -4.68
C ARG A 35 12.41 -3.53 -3.80
N HIS A 36 13.56 -3.55 -3.10
CA HIS A 36 13.71 -4.50 -2.02
C HIS A 36 12.50 -4.25 -1.14
N TYR A 37 11.63 -5.24 -1.05
CA TYR A 37 10.49 -5.19 -0.15
C TYR A 37 11.12 -5.12 1.23
N VAL A 38 11.31 -3.91 1.75
CA VAL A 38 11.63 -3.71 3.15
C VAL A 38 10.33 -4.11 3.85
N PRO A 39 10.29 -5.24 4.58
CA PRO A 39 9.10 -5.57 5.33
C PRO A 39 8.82 -4.37 6.24
N LYS A 40 7.63 -3.79 6.11
CA LYS A 40 7.18 -2.76 7.04
C LYS A 40 7.34 -3.39 8.43
N LYS A 41 8.15 -2.79 9.31
CA LYS A 41 8.25 -3.28 10.69
C LYS A 41 6.83 -3.35 11.24
N ARG A 42 6.41 -4.53 11.73
CA ARG A 42 5.14 -4.66 12.43
C ARG A 42 5.12 -3.62 13.55
N THR A 43 4.08 -2.80 13.51
CA THR A 43 3.76 -1.86 14.56
C THR A 43 2.78 -2.52 15.53
N GLU A 44 2.70 -2.01 16.75
CA GLU A 44 1.70 -2.48 17.74
C GLU A 44 0.26 -2.35 17.19
N TRP A 45 0.02 -1.39 16.29
CA TRP A 45 -1.23 -1.24 15.57
C TRP A 45 -1.54 -2.38 14.60
N ASP A 46 -0.52 -2.99 14.00
CA ASP A 46 -0.69 -4.15 13.12
C ASP A 46 -1.14 -5.37 13.93
N ASP A 47 -0.58 -5.56 15.13
CA ASP A 47 -0.96 -6.65 16.03
C ASP A 47 -2.38 -6.47 16.59
N LEU A 48 -2.75 -5.25 17.01
CA LEU A 48 -4.11 -4.93 17.44
C LEU A 48 -5.14 -5.13 16.32
N SER A 49 -4.79 -4.72 15.09
CA SER A 49 -5.66 -4.88 13.92
C SER A 49 -5.87 -6.36 13.58
N GLU A 50 -4.83 -7.18 13.71
CA GLU A 50 -4.92 -8.62 13.50
C GLU A 50 -5.84 -9.29 14.54
N ILE A 51 -5.72 -8.93 15.81
CA ILE A 51 -6.59 -9.43 16.88
C ILE A 51 -8.05 -9.04 16.62
N LEU A 52 -8.33 -7.78 16.28
CA LEU A 52 -9.68 -7.30 15.99
C LEU A 52 -10.27 -7.97 14.76
N ASN A 53 -9.45 -8.21 13.72
CA ASN A 53 -9.88 -8.93 12.53
C ASN A 53 -10.16 -10.41 12.79
N ASN A 54 -9.37 -11.05 13.66
CA ASN A 54 -9.63 -12.43 14.08
C ASN A 54 -10.89 -12.52 14.95
N ALA A 55 -11.10 -11.56 15.86
CA ALA A 55 -12.34 -11.45 16.63
C ALA A 55 -13.57 -11.15 15.74
N ARG A 56 -13.39 -10.51 14.57
CA ARG A 56 -14.44 -10.35 13.55
C ARG A 56 -14.78 -11.62 12.79
N LYS A 57 -13.88 -12.59 12.71
CA LYS A 57 -14.13 -13.89 12.08
C LYS A 57 -14.79 -14.88 13.03
N LEU A 58 -14.68 -14.65 14.33
CA LEU A 58 -15.49 -15.36 15.30
C LEU A 58 -16.93 -14.87 15.12
N ASP A 59 -17.83 -15.82 14.84
CA ASP A 59 -19.27 -15.59 14.68
C ASP A 59 -19.93 -15.32 16.04
N ILE A 60 -19.38 -14.34 16.76
CA ILE A 60 -19.88 -13.87 18.04
C ILE A 60 -21.09 -12.99 17.71
N PRO A 61 -22.26 -13.27 18.28
CA PRO A 61 -23.43 -12.42 18.10
C PRO A 61 -23.08 -11.01 18.56
N ARG A 62 -22.98 -10.09 17.61
CA ARG A 62 -22.76 -8.67 17.89
C ARG A 62 -24.11 -8.03 18.16
N ARG A 63 -24.20 -7.33 19.28
CA ARG A 63 -25.29 -6.38 19.50
C ARG A 63 -25.21 -5.32 18.42
N SER A 64 -26.34 -5.01 17.80
CA SER A 64 -26.40 -3.88 16.89
C SER A 64 -26.22 -2.58 17.66
N SER A 65 -25.84 -1.51 16.97
CA SER A 65 -25.78 -0.18 17.57
C SER A 65 -27.14 0.23 18.18
N GLU A 66 -28.24 -0.24 17.59
CA GLU A 66 -29.60 0.01 18.05
C GLU A 66 -29.88 -0.70 19.38
N ASP A 67 -29.45 -1.96 19.53
CA ASP A 67 -29.59 -2.73 20.78
C ASP A 67 -28.82 -2.08 21.93
N ILE A 68 -27.60 -1.61 21.66
CA ILE A 68 -26.76 -0.92 22.66
C ILE A 68 -27.43 0.39 23.10
N LEU A 69 -27.97 1.15 22.15
CA LEU A 69 -28.63 2.43 22.45
C LEU A 69 -29.96 2.23 23.19
N ALA A 70 -30.69 1.15 22.92
CA ALA A 70 -31.91 0.80 23.63
C ALA A 70 -31.61 0.48 25.11
N GLU A 71 -30.62 -0.36 25.38
CA GLU A 71 -30.19 -0.73 26.73
C GLU A 71 -29.68 0.48 27.53
N LEU A 72 -28.93 1.38 26.89
CA LEU A 72 -28.46 2.62 27.53
C LEU A 72 -29.62 3.59 27.86
N ARG A 73 -30.66 3.64 27.04
CA ARG A 73 -31.86 4.44 27.33
C ARG A 73 -32.64 3.85 28.48
N GLU A 74 -32.81 2.53 28.48
CA GLU A 74 -33.51 1.80 29.55
C GLU A 74 -32.78 1.96 30.90
N PHE A 75 -31.45 1.91 30.90
CA PHE A 75 -30.64 2.19 32.10
C PHE A 75 -30.80 3.64 32.60
N ARG A 76 -30.91 4.61 31.67
CA ARG A 76 -31.13 6.03 32.03
C ARG A 76 -32.53 6.27 32.61
N GLU A 77 -33.53 5.50 32.19
CA GLU A 77 -34.93 5.68 32.57
C GLU A 77 -35.32 4.85 33.81
N SER A 78 -34.46 3.91 34.22
CA SER A 78 -34.61 3.11 35.44
C SER A 78 -33.80 3.63 36.64
N ALA A 79 -33.06 4.74 36.48
CA ALA A 79 -32.33 5.46 37.52
C ALA A 79 -33.09 6.73 37.96
#